data_AF-A0A0F9JIU0-F1
#
_entry.id   AF-A0A0F9JIU0-F1
#
_cell.length_a   1.000
_cell.length_b   1.000
_cell.length_c   1.000
_cell.angle_alpha   90.00
_cell.angle_beta   90.00
_cell.angle_gamma   90.00
#
_symmetry.space_group_name_H-M   'P 1'
#
loop_
_entity.id
_entity.type
_entity.pdbx_description
1 polymer ?
#
loop_
_entity_poly.entity_id
_entity_poly.type
_entity_poly.pdbx_seq_one_letter_code
_entity_poly.pdbx_strand_id
1 'polypeptide(L)'
;MTPYIASLSNNGTFFRLFGKQSQNMTIELLKRWRDPRRFYHSIDNHLIPMLDQIKMLSVDANSKQLLEIATWFHDCIYDPKSRDNELNSIRFFINKLENKYCADANIIRDIIRVTIDFECDTALKVHFANLDLDYLNHTDVKRIVQNELLLLKEFQFVDYSIYKQRRLNIIAELSRSKWTSGSTIRQIVDYLGYHKPKIGIYPGSFNPFHVGHLSILQEAEKMFDKVIVAIGINPEKHSGIDHNILQKVKETLPYHQVESFKTFLHEYAEEKSNDADITIIRGFRSGYDIDYELTNLAFIRDMSKDLKMVFIAPQKKFDHVSSSAIRLIKNFSEKQSKIYVSKVYYPYS
;
A
#
# COMPACT_ATOMS: atom_id res chain seq x y z
N MET A 1 -16.95 13.80 5.00
CA MET A 1 -17.00 13.72 3.52
C MET A 1 -18.08 14.62 2.90
N THR A 2 -19.35 14.53 3.33
CA THR A 2 -20.48 15.35 2.80
C THR A 2 -20.21 16.86 2.70
N PRO A 3 -19.60 17.56 3.69
CA PRO A 3 -19.30 18.98 3.56
C PRO A 3 -18.20 19.31 2.54
N TYR A 4 -17.30 18.37 2.22
CA TYR A 4 -16.23 18.55 1.23
C TYR A 4 -16.69 18.26 -0.19
N ILE A 5 -17.60 17.30 -0.37
CA ILE A 5 -18.29 17.10 -1.65
C ILE A 5 -19.13 18.33 -1.99
N ALA A 6 -19.71 18.97 -0.98
CA ALA A 6 -20.39 20.24 -1.14
C ALA A 6 -19.46 21.41 -1.47
N SER A 7 -18.15 21.35 -1.22
CA SER A 7 -17.20 22.40 -1.66
C SER A 7 -16.86 22.30 -3.15
N LEU A 8 -17.05 21.11 -3.75
CA LEU A 8 -17.10 20.89 -5.20
C LEU A 8 -18.48 21.24 -5.79
N SER A 9 -19.10 22.32 -5.29
CA SER A 9 -20.49 22.69 -5.60
C SER A 9 -20.71 23.15 -7.04
N ASN A 10 -21.98 23.20 -7.45
CA ASN A 10 -22.43 23.78 -8.72
C ASN A 10 -22.18 25.31 -8.84
N ASN A 11 -21.64 25.97 -7.81
CA ASN A 11 -21.29 27.39 -7.80
C ASN A 11 -19.85 27.58 -7.28
N GLY A 12 -19.07 28.49 -7.88
CA GLY A 12 -17.68 28.79 -7.47
C GLY A 12 -16.61 28.32 -8.45
N THR A 13 -15.34 28.37 -8.05
CA THR A 13 -14.19 28.12 -8.95
C THR A 13 -14.21 26.75 -9.61
N PHE A 14 -14.61 25.69 -8.90
CA PHE A 14 -14.70 24.35 -9.48
C PHE A 14 -15.74 24.27 -10.60
N PHE A 15 -16.92 24.86 -10.41
CA PHE A 15 -17.93 24.96 -11.47
C PHE A 15 -17.48 25.87 -12.62
N ARG A 16 -16.73 26.95 -12.36
CA ARG A 16 -16.15 27.78 -13.42
C ARG A 16 -15.20 26.98 -14.32
N LEU A 17 -14.41 26.07 -13.74
CA LEU A 17 -13.47 25.23 -14.47
C LEU A 17 -14.17 24.11 -15.27
N PHE A 18 -15.09 23.37 -14.65
CA PHE A 18 -15.67 22.15 -15.24
C PHE A 18 -17.11 22.31 -15.76
N GLY A 19 -17.79 23.41 -15.44
CA GLY A 19 -19.17 23.70 -15.84
C GLY A 19 -20.11 22.55 -15.53
N LYS A 20 -20.89 22.13 -16.55
CA LYS A 20 -21.83 21.00 -16.45
C LYS A 20 -21.16 19.66 -16.12
N GLN A 21 -19.85 19.52 -16.31
CA GLN A 21 -19.12 18.28 -15.98
C GLN A 21 -18.66 18.20 -14.51
N SER A 22 -18.83 19.26 -13.71
CA SER A 22 -18.41 19.32 -12.30
C SER A 22 -18.90 18.13 -11.46
N GLN A 23 -20.16 17.70 -11.64
CA GLN A 23 -20.72 16.54 -10.94
C GLN A 23 -20.01 15.24 -11.32
N ASN A 24 -19.81 15.02 -12.63
CA ASN A 24 -19.07 13.85 -13.12
C ASN A 24 -17.62 13.87 -12.62
N MET A 25 -16.98 15.04 -12.60
CA MET A 25 -15.62 15.21 -12.08
C MET A 25 -15.53 14.85 -10.60
N THR A 26 -16.50 15.28 -9.80
CA THR A 26 -16.57 14.97 -8.37
C THR A 26 -16.70 13.46 -8.13
N ILE A 27 -17.57 12.78 -8.87
CA ILE A 27 -17.71 11.31 -8.82
C ILE A 27 -16.40 10.64 -9.24
N GLU A 28 -15.76 11.15 -10.28
CA GLU A 28 -14.52 10.61 -10.84
C GLU A 28 -13.34 10.74 -9.87
N LEU A 29 -13.22 11.87 -9.17
CA LEU A 29 -12.22 12.11 -8.12
C LEU A 29 -12.49 11.24 -6.89
N LEU A 30 -13.74 11.17 -6.42
CA LEU A 30 -14.11 10.30 -5.30
C LEU A 30 -13.77 8.83 -5.60
N LYS A 31 -14.04 8.37 -6.82
CA LYS A 31 -13.69 7.00 -7.24
C LYS A 31 -12.18 6.76 -7.16
N ARG A 32 -11.35 7.74 -7.55
CA ARG A 32 -9.89 7.66 -7.48
C ARG A 32 -9.35 7.63 -6.06
N TRP A 33 -9.90 8.45 -5.19
CA TRP A 33 -9.48 8.51 -3.78
C TRP A 33 -9.99 7.32 -2.95
N ARG A 34 -11.06 6.66 -3.40
CA ARG A 34 -11.58 5.40 -2.84
C ARG A 34 -10.82 4.15 -3.29
N ASP A 35 -9.71 4.30 -3.99
CA ASP A 35 -8.89 3.16 -4.39
C ASP A 35 -8.42 2.40 -3.14
N PRO A 36 -8.77 1.10 -2.98
CA PRO A 36 -8.45 0.34 -1.77
C PRO A 36 -6.95 0.14 -1.55
N ARG A 37 -6.12 0.44 -2.55
CA ARG A 37 -4.65 0.39 -2.45
C ARG A 37 -4.07 1.57 -1.67
N ARG A 38 -4.85 2.61 -1.40
CA ARG A 38 -4.43 3.81 -0.66
C ARG A 38 -4.61 3.58 0.83
N PHE A 39 -3.54 3.76 1.61
CA PHE A 39 -3.60 3.66 3.07
C PHE A 39 -3.33 5.02 3.70
N TYR A 40 -2.11 5.55 3.52
CA TYR A 40 -1.77 6.88 3.96
C TYR A 40 -2.42 7.90 3.02
N HIS A 41 -2.21 7.75 1.70
CA HIS A 41 -2.78 8.63 0.67
C HIS A 41 -4.26 8.34 0.37
N SER A 42 -5.04 8.10 1.44
CA SER A 42 -6.48 7.81 1.41
C SER A 42 -7.31 9.04 1.78
N ILE A 43 -8.64 8.91 1.63
CA ILE A 43 -9.57 10.00 1.98
C ILE A 43 -9.42 10.42 3.44
N ASP A 44 -9.40 9.46 4.36
CA ASP A 44 -9.49 9.74 5.79
C ASP A 44 -8.14 10.14 6.40
N ASN A 45 -7.03 9.72 5.79
CA ASN A 45 -5.69 9.92 6.36
C ASN A 45 -4.89 11.07 5.75
N HIS A 46 -5.15 11.43 4.49
CA HIS A 46 -4.42 12.52 3.80
C HIS A 46 -5.36 13.62 3.29
N LEU A 47 -6.35 13.27 2.46
CA LEU A 47 -7.22 14.26 1.80
C LEU A 47 -8.06 15.09 2.80
N ILE A 48 -8.82 14.45 3.68
CA ILE A 48 -9.68 15.16 4.65
C ILE A 48 -8.83 16.05 5.58
N PRO A 49 -7.73 15.55 6.20
CA PRO A 49 -6.85 16.39 7.01
C PRO A 49 -6.35 17.66 6.29
N MET A 50 -5.93 17.56 5.02
CA MET A 50 -5.53 18.74 4.24
C MET A 50 -6.70 19.72 4.06
N LEU A 51 -7.89 19.22 3.74
CA LEU A 51 -9.09 20.06 3.56
C LEU A 51 -9.54 20.72 4.87
N ASP A 52 -9.40 20.03 6.02
CA ASP A 52 -9.66 20.60 7.35
C ASP A 52 -8.69 21.76 7.64
N GLN A 53 -7.41 21.60 7.34
CA GLN A 53 -6.41 22.64 7.54
C GLN A 53 -6.63 23.86 6.65
N ILE A 54 -7.03 23.66 5.38
CA ILE A 54 -7.35 24.78 4.48
C ILE A 54 -8.46 25.67 5.05
N LYS A 55 -9.45 25.09 5.73
CA LYS A 55 -10.52 25.88 6.38
C LYS A 55 -9.98 26.81 7.45
N MET A 56 -8.96 26.36 8.18
CA MET A 56 -8.33 27.12 9.28
C MET A 56 -7.32 28.17 8.79
N LEU A 57 -6.88 28.12 7.53
CA LEU A 57 -5.94 29.10 6.98
C LEU A 57 -6.53 30.52 6.98
N SER A 58 -5.71 31.50 7.34
CA SER A 58 -6.04 32.93 7.30
C SER A 58 -5.74 33.53 5.93
N VAL A 59 -6.38 32.98 4.89
CA VAL A 59 -6.29 33.45 3.49
C VAL A 59 -7.69 33.77 2.95
N ASP A 60 -7.77 34.52 1.87
CA ASP A 60 -9.04 34.89 1.25
C ASP A 60 -9.81 33.68 0.69
N ALA A 61 -11.10 33.86 0.46
CA ALA A 61 -11.99 32.77 0.04
C ALA A 61 -11.60 32.17 -1.33
N ASN A 62 -11.06 32.96 -2.25
CA ASN A 62 -10.63 32.46 -3.56
C ASN A 62 -9.38 31.58 -3.41
N SER A 63 -8.40 32.04 -2.62
CA SER A 63 -7.22 31.25 -2.26
C SER A 63 -7.58 29.89 -1.64
N LYS A 64 -8.56 29.84 -0.73
CA LYS A 64 -9.06 28.57 -0.17
C LYS A 64 -9.63 27.65 -1.25
N GLN A 65 -10.43 28.18 -2.18
CA GLN A 65 -10.98 27.38 -3.28
C GLN A 65 -9.89 26.82 -4.20
N LEU A 66 -8.84 27.60 -4.51
CA LEU A 66 -7.73 27.13 -5.34
C LEU A 66 -6.96 26.00 -4.64
N LEU A 67 -6.68 26.16 -3.34
CA LEU A 67 -6.04 25.13 -2.52
C LEU A 67 -6.89 23.85 -2.43
N GLU A 68 -8.20 23.96 -2.17
CA GLU A 68 -9.10 22.81 -2.11
C GLU A 68 -9.12 22.02 -3.42
N ILE A 69 -9.21 22.71 -4.57
CA ILE A 69 -9.18 22.06 -5.88
C ILE A 69 -7.83 21.38 -6.08
N ALA A 70 -6.71 22.06 -5.79
CA ALA A 70 -5.39 21.45 -5.88
C ALA A 70 -5.27 20.19 -4.99
N THR A 71 -5.81 20.22 -3.76
CA THR A 71 -5.82 19.06 -2.85
C THR A 71 -6.57 17.87 -3.47
N TRP A 72 -7.72 18.09 -4.10
CA TRP A 72 -8.44 17.01 -4.76
C TRP A 72 -7.67 16.38 -5.93
N PHE A 73 -6.84 17.16 -6.61
CA PHE A 73 -6.13 16.71 -7.81
C PHE A 73 -4.70 16.21 -7.56
N HIS A 74 -3.93 16.72 -6.59
CA HIS A 74 -2.47 16.49 -6.51
C HIS A 74 -2.07 15.00 -6.50
N ASP A 75 -2.83 14.17 -5.78
CA ASP A 75 -2.65 12.71 -5.71
C ASP A 75 -3.82 11.93 -6.31
N CYS A 76 -4.61 12.52 -7.20
CA CYS A 76 -5.78 11.84 -7.75
C CYS A 76 -5.38 10.64 -8.65
N ILE A 77 -4.22 10.70 -9.30
CA ILE A 77 -3.58 9.54 -9.94
C ILE A 77 -2.54 9.01 -8.97
N TYR A 78 -2.70 7.76 -8.52
CA TYR A 78 -1.80 7.17 -7.53
C TYR A 78 -1.58 5.70 -7.78
N ASP A 79 -0.31 5.34 -7.90
CA ASP A 79 0.21 3.98 -7.78
C ASP A 79 1.49 4.04 -6.94
N PRO A 80 1.58 3.37 -5.78
CA PRO A 80 2.78 3.43 -4.94
C PRO A 80 4.04 2.85 -5.61
N LYS A 81 3.89 2.17 -6.76
CA LYS A 81 5.00 1.66 -7.58
C LYS A 81 5.49 2.66 -8.65
N SER A 82 4.72 3.73 -8.88
CA SER A 82 5.03 4.79 -9.85
C SER A 82 5.86 5.90 -9.22
N ARG A 83 6.64 6.61 -10.05
CA ARG A 83 7.41 7.80 -9.66
C ARG A 83 6.85 9.11 -10.22
N ASP A 84 5.79 9.02 -11.02
CA ASP A 84 5.24 10.16 -11.78
C ASP A 84 3.78 10.45 -11.36
N ASN A 85 3.38 10.13 -10.13
CA ASN A 85 1.98 10.25 -9.68
C ASN A 85 1.49 11.69 -9.76
N GLU A 86 2.25 12.62 -9.19
CA GLU A 86 2.01 14.06 -9.15
C GLU A 86 1.97 14.63 -10.58
N LEU A 87 2.91 14.22 -11.42
CA LEU A 87 2.98 14.65 -12.81
C LEU A 87 1.78 14.15 -13.63
N ASN A 88 1.33 12.91 -13.38
CA ASN A 88 0.16 12.33 -14.03
C ASN A 88 -1.15 12.93 -13.50
N SER A 89 -1.21 13.30 -12.21
CA SER A 89 -2.30 14.07 -11.61
C SER A 89 -2.44 15.45 -12.27
N ILE A 90 -1.32 16.14 -12.52
CA ILE A 90 -1.30 17.40 -13.28
C ILE A 90 -1.83 17.19 -14.70
N ARG A 91 -1.31 16.18 -15.42
CA ARG A 91 -1.78 15.86 -16.78
C ARG A 91 -3.27 15.54 -16.80
N PHE A 92 -3.75 14.79 -15.80
CA PHE A 92 -5.16 14.49 -15.64
C PHE A 92 -6.00 15.76 -15.45
N PHE A 93 -5.60 16.63 -14.51
CA PHE A 93 -6.27 17.91 -14.29
C PHE A 93 -6.37 18.73 -15.57
N ILE A 94 -5.24 18.92 -16.28
CA ILE A 94 -5.17 19.69 -17.52
C ILE A 94 -6.07 19.09 -18.61
N ASN A 95 -6.00 17.77 -18.82
CA ASN A 95 -6.81 17.11 -19.84
C ASN A 95 -8.31 17.27 -19.59
N LYS A 96 -8.73 17.32 -18.32
CA LYS A 96 -10.14 17.49 -17.94
C LYS A 96 -10.65 18.92 -18.09
N LEU A 97 -9.78 19.91 -18.33
CA LEU A 97 -10.21 21.26 -18.64
C LEU A 97 -10.67 21.42 -20.11
N GLU A 98 -10.44 20.44 -20.99
CA GLU A 98 -10.88 20.46 -22.40
C GLU A 98 -10.52 21.78 -23.12
N ASN A 99 -9.30 22.27 -22.95
CA ASN A 99 -8.78 23.54 -23.48
C ASN A 99 -9.37 24.83 -22.85
N LYS A 100 -10.13 24.74 -21.76
CA LYS A 100 -10.55 25.90 -20.95
C LYS A 100 -9.44 26.32 -20.00
N TYR A 101 -8.40 26.93 -20.56
CA TYR A 101 -7.32 27.51 -19.76
C TYR A 101 -7.74 28.89 -19.24
N CYS A 102 -7.67 29.06 -17.93
CA CYS A 102 -7.86 30.34 -17.26
C CYS A 102 -6.75 30.57 -16.22
N ALA A 103 -6.70 31.78 -15.67
CA ALA A 103 -5.71 32.13 -14.64
C ALA A 103 -5.78 31.17 -13.44
N ASP A 104 -6.98 30.86 -12.95
CA ASP A 104 -7.19 29.92 -11.83
C ASP A 104 -6.63 28.52 -12.14
N ALA A 105 -6.82 28.02 -13.37
CA ALA A 105 -6.28 26.72 -13.79
C ALA A 105 -4.75 26.69 -13.77
N ASN A 106 -4.09 27.77 -14.20
CA ASN A 106 -2.63 27.87 -14.14
C ASN A 106 -2.13 27.89 -12.69
N ILE A 107 -2.82 28.63 -11.81
CA ILE A 107 -2.46 28.68 -10.39
C ILE A 107 -2.62 27.29 -9.75
N ILE A 108 -3.74 26.60 -9.99
CA ILE A 108 -3.97 25.24 -9.45
C ILE A 108 -2.90 24.26 -9.94
N ARG A 109 -2.57 24.28 -11.25
CA ARG A 109 -1.50 23.46 -11.82
C ARG A 109 -0.17 23.73 -11.11
N ASP A 110 0.17 24.99 -10.91
CA ASP A 110 1.43 25.40 -10.30
C ASP A 110 1.47 25.10 -8.80
N ILE A 111 0.32 25.10 -8.11
CA ILE A 111 0.19 24.61 -6.73
C ILE A 111 0.45 23.11 -6.67
N ILE A 112 -0.20 22.31 -7.52
CA ILE A 112 0.01 20.85 -7.55
C ILE A 112 1.48 20.53 -7.84
N ARG A 113 2.13 21.27 -8.75
CA ARG A 113 3.53 21.04 -9.11
C ARG A 113 4.50 21.12 -7.91
N VAL A 114 4.15 21.88 -6.87
CA VAL A 114 4.99 22.03 -5.67
C VAL A 114 5.28 20.70 -5.00
N THR A 115 4.39 19.71 -5.07
CA THR A 115 4.62 18.41 -4.42
C THR A 115 5.69 17.56 -5.12
N ILE A 116 6.23 18.04 -6.25
CA ILE A 116 7.31 17.39 -7.00
C ILE A 116 8.68 17.87 -6.52
N ASP A 117 8.87 19.19 -6.42
CA ASP A 117 10.17 19.83 -6.19
C ASP A 117 10.23 20.69 -4.92
N PHE A 118 9.08 20.96 -4.30
CA PHE A 118 8.90 21.89 -3.18
C PHE A 118 9.45 23.30 -3.44
N GLU A 119 9.55 23.71 -4.71
CA GLU A 119 9.94 25.07 -5.11
C GLU A 119 8.76 26.03 -4.96
N CYS A 120 8.90 26.94 -4.00
CA CYS A 120 7.83 27.88 -3.64
C CYS A 120 8.25 29.33 -3.87
N ASP A 121 7.63 29.98 -4.86
CA ASP A 121 7.78 31.40 -5.21
C ASP A 121 6.58 32.26 -4.75
N THR A 122 5.51 31.64 -4.26
CA THR A 122 4.26 32.29 -3.85
C THR A 122 3.77 31.74 -2.51
N ALA A 123 2.99 32.54 -1.78
CA ALA A 123 2.42 32.14 -0.50
C ALA A 123 1.50 30.91 -0.61
N LEU A 124 0.72 30.79 -1.69
CA LEU A 124 -0.15 29.62 -1.90
C LEU A 124 0.65 28.32 -2.06
N LYS A 125 1.78 28.36 -2.78
CA LYS A 125 2.68 27.21 -2.90
C LYS A 125 3.28 26.83 -1.54
N VAL A 126 3.69 27.82 -0.74
CA VAL A 126 4.16 27.57 0.64
C VAL A 126 3.08 26.94 1.51
N HIS A 127 1.84 27.44 1.43
CA HIS A 127 0.72 26.83 2.15
C HIS A 127 0.50 25.39 1.71
N PHE A 128 0.51 25.10 0.40
CA PHE A 128 0.27 23.76 -0.10
C PHE A 128 1.38 22.76 0.24
N ALA A 129 2.65 23.17 0.15
CA ALA A 129 3.79 22.37 0.63
C ALA A 129 3.65 21.99 2.11
N ASN A 130 3.24 22.94 2.96
CA ASN A 130 3.02 22.68 4.38
C ASN A 130 1.84 21.71 4.60
N LEU A 131 0.76 21.82 3.83
CA LEU A 131 -0.39 20.91 3.92
C LEU A 131 0.01 19.48 3.56
N ASP A 132 0.77 19.30 2.49
CA ASP A 132 1.19 17.99 1.99
C ASP A 132 2.21 17.31 2.93
N LEU A 133 3.13 18.09 3.49
CA LEU A 133 4.15 17.63 4.43
C LEU A 133 3.72 17.68 5.91
N ASP A 134 2.46 18.02 6.22
CA ASP A 134 2.01 18.27 7.59
C ASP A 134 2.25 17.08 8.53
N TYR A 135 2.21 15.86 7.99
CA TYR A 135 2.46 14.65 8.78
C TYR A 135 3.85 14.60 9.42
N LEU A 136 4.82 15.34 8.87
CA LEU A 136 6.18 15.49 9.40
C LEU A 136 6.29 16.55 10.50
N ASN A 137 5.20 17.25 10.80
CA ASN A 137 5.13 18.33 11.79
C ASN A 137 4.14 18.05 12.91
N HIS A 138 3.48 16.89 12.93
CA HIS A 138 2.64 16.48 14.04
C HIS A 138 3.43 16.35 15.34
N THR A 139 2.87 16.82 16.44
CA THR A 139 3.40 16.64 17.80
C THR A 139 2.76 15.44 18.51
N ASP A 140 1.66 14.91 17.99
CA ASP A 140 0.99 13.73 18.52
C ASP A 140 1.68 12.44 18.06
N VAL A 141 2.39 11.81 18.99
CA VAL A 141 3.08 10.53 18.79
C VAL A 141 2.15 9.44 18.26
N LYS A 142 0.89 9.42 18.70
CA LYS A 142 -0.08 8.42 18.22
C LYS A 142 -0.32 8.56 16.72
N ARG A 143 -0.48 9.80 16.24
CA ARG A 143 -0.68 10.10 14.82
C ARG A 143 0.55 9.75 13.99
N ILE A 144 1.74 10.04 14.50
CA ILE A 144 3.01 9.67 13.85
C ILE A 144 3.10 8.16 13.64
N VAL A 145 2.88 7.37 14.70
CA VAL A 145 2.93 5.90 14.63
C VAL A 145 1.87 5.36 13.65
N GLN A 146 0.65 5.90 13.69
CA GLN A 146 -0.40 5.52 12.75
C GLN A 146 -0.02 5.79 11.30
N ASN A 147 0.57 6.96 11.01
CA ASN A 147 1.01 7.32 9.66
C ASN A 147 2.12 6.39 9.17
N GLU A 148 3.11 6.07 10.00
CA GLU A 148 4.19 5.15 9.60
C GLU A 148 3.67 3.72 9.36
N LEU A 149 2.69 3.24 10.13
CA LEU A 149 2.05 1.95 9.88
C LEU A 149 1.27 1.94 8.55
N LEU A 150 0.54 3.03 8.25
CA LEU A 150 -0.19 3.16 6.98
C LEU A 150 0.76 3.23 5.78
N LEU A 151 1.88 3.97 5.91
CA LEU A 151 2.91 4.04 4.88
C LEU A 151 3.57 2.67 4.65
N LEU A 152 3.93 1.95 5.71
CA LEU A 152 4.46 0.59 5.58
C LEU A 152 3.49 -0.33 4.81
N LYS A 153 2.19 -0.23 5.11
CA LYS A 153 1.14 -0.99 4.45
C LYS A 153 0.98 -0.65 2.97
N GLU A 154 1.18 0.61 2.61
CA GLU A 154 1.13 1.08 1.22
C GLU A 154 2.32 0.58 0.40
N PHE A 155 3.49 0.47 1.02
CA PHE A 155 4.71 -0.06 0.41
C PHE A 155 4.96 -1.54 0.75
N GLN A 156 3.94 -2.31 1.13
CA GLN A 156 4.09 -3.70 1.56
C GLN A 156 4.64 -4.64 0.47
N PHE A 157 4.73 -4.20 -0.79
CA PHE A 157 5.40 -4.95 -1.85
C PHE A 157 6.93 -4.86 -1.81
N VAL A 158 7.48 -3.93 -1.02
CA VAL A 158 8.92 -3.73 -0.83
C VAL A 158 9.40 -4.56 0.35
N ASP A 159 10.60 -5.14 0.25
CA ASP A 159 11.27 -5.75 1.40
C ASP A 159 11.42 -4.73 2.55
N TYR A 160 11.14 -5.16 3.77
CA TYR A 160 11.09 -4.24 4.91
C TYR A 160 12.44 -3.58 5.21
N SER A 161 13.55 -4.30 5.06
CA SER A 161 14.89 -3.73 5.29
C SER A 161 15.17 -2.59 4.31
N ILE A 162 14.81 -2.78 3.04
CA ILE A 162 14.94 -1.77 1.98
C ILE A 162 14.00 -0.60 2.25
N TYR A 163 12.74 -0.87 2.62
CA TYR A 163 11.77 0.16 2.99
C TYR A 163 12.30 1.02 4.13
N LYS A 164 12.73 0.41 5.24
CA LYS A 164 13.26 1.10 6.43
C LYS A 164 14.45 1.98 6.06
N GLN A 165 15.43 1.45 5.31
CA GLN A 165 16.61 2.20 4.89
C GLN A 165 16.22 3.42 4.02
N ARG A 166 15.35 3.22 3.02
CA ARG A 166 14.90 4.31 2.14
C ARG A 166 14.08 5.35 2.89
N ARG A 167 13.21 4.90 3.80
CA ARG A 167 12.39 5.79 4.63
C ARG A 167 13.28 6.67 5.51
N LEU A 168 14.28 6.08 6.18
CA LEU A 168 15.25 6.84 6.98
C LEU A 168 16.03 7.86 6.14
N ASN A 169 16.42 7.51 4.91
CA ASN A 169 17.11 8.44 4.00
C ASN A 169 16.22 9.63 3.63
N ILE A 170 14.96 9.39 3.24
CA ILE A 170 13.99 10.45 2.92
C ILE A 170 13.78 11.37 4.13
N ILE A 171 13.59 10.79 5.32
CA ILE A 171 13.41 11.55 6.55
C ILE A 171 14.66 12.39 6.87
N ALA A 172 15.86 11.87 6.65
CA ALA A 172 17.11 12.60 6.85
C ALA A 172 17.33 13.72 5.80
N GLU A 173 16.84 13.57 4.58
CA GLU A 173 16.83 14.63 3.58
C GLU A 173 15.86 15.74 3.97
N LEU A 174 14.62 15.37 4.32
CA LEU A 174 13.58 16.31 4.73
C LEU A 174 13.90 17.03 6.04
N SER A 175 14.64 16.40 6.96
CA SER A 175 15.10 17.04 8.20
C SER A 175 16.09 18.17 7.99
N ARG A 176 16.75 18.22 6.82
CA ARG A 176 17.62 19.33 6.42
C ARG A 176 16.85 20.44 5.70
N SER A 177 15.59 20.18 5.34
CA SER A 177 14.73 21.15 4.67
C SER A 177 14.07 22.09 5.67
N LYS A 178 13.59 23.24 5.16
CA LYS A 178 12.83 24.22 5.95
C LYS A 178 11.41 23.76 6.34
N TRP A 179 10.97 22.59 5.87
CA TRP A 179 9.58 22.14 5.95
C TRP A 179 9.26 21.30 7.18
N THR A 180 10.25 20.96 8.00
CA THR A 180 10.08 19.98 9.09
C THR A 180 10.48 20.55 10.45
N SER A 181 9.85 20.03 11.50
CA SER A 181 10.24 20.27 12.88
C SER A 181 11.21 19.21 13.38
N GLY A 182 12.29 19.62 14.05
CA GLY A 182 13.32 18.69 14.54
C GLY A 182 12.81 17.63 15.53
N SER A 183 11.75 17.94 16.30
CA SER A 183 11.18 17.00 17.28
C SER A 183 10.41 15.85 16.64
N THR A 184 9.59 16.11 15.62
CA THR A 184 8.78 15.08 14.95
C THR A 184 9.66 14.15 14.13
N ILE A 185 10.64 14.70 13.42
CA ILE A 185 11.65 13.90 12.70
C ILE A 185 12.33 12.92 13.64
N ARG A 186 12.78 13.40 14.82
CA ARG A 186 13.43 12.53 15.80
C ARG A 186 12.51 11.40 16.25
N GLN A 187 11.24 11.68 16.50
CA GLN A 187 10.26 10.65 16.88
C GLN A 187 10.04 9.60 15.78
N ILE A 188 10.01 10.01 14.51
CA ILE A 188 9.92 9.08 13.37
C ILE A 188 11.18 8.21 13.30
N VAL A 189 12.37 8.81 13.42
CA VAL A 189 13.65 8.07 13.39
C VAL A 189 13.74 7.09 14.56
N ASP A 190 13.37 7.52 15.76
CA ASP A 190 13.35 6.66 16.95
C ASP A 190 12.35 5.50 16.76
N TYR A 191 11.14 5.79 16.25
CA TYR A 191 10.16 4.75 15.94
C TYR A 191 10.72 3.73 14.94
N LEU A 192 11.24 4.16 13.79
CA LEU A 192 11.81 3.28 12.78
C LEU A 192 13.04 2.51 13.29
N GLY A 193 13.81 3.11 14.21
CA GLY A 193 14.99 2.51 14.82
C GLY A 193 14.66 1.38 15.80
N TYR A 194 13.65 1.58 16.66
CA TYR A 194 13.31 0.65 17.74
C TYR A 194 12.15 -0.29 17.44
N HIS A 195 11.20 0.12 16.59
CA HIS A 195 10.04 -0.69 16.28
C HIS A 195 10.43 -1.85 15.35
N LYS A 196 10.14 -3.07 15.79
CA LYS A 196 10.20 -4.27 14.97
C LYS A 196 8.77 -4.66 14.56
N PRO A 197 8.37 -4.46 13.29
CA PRO A 197 7.05 -4.88 12.85
C PRO A 197 6.93 -6.40 12.88
N LYS A 198 5.71 -6.89 13.06
CA LYS A 198 5.38 -8.31 12.97
C LYS A 198 5.24 -8.67 11.50
N ILE A 199 6.19 -9.44 10.99
CA ILE A 199 6.19 -9.91 9.60
C ILE A 199 5.90 -11.40 9.57
N GLY A 200 4.81 -11.75 8.91
CA GLY A 200 4.45 -13.12 8.62
C GLY A 200 5.12 -13.61 7.34
N ILE A 201 5.84 -14.73 7.38
CA ILE A 201 6.30 -15.42 6.17
C ILE A 201 5.31 -16.53 5.87
N TYR A 202 4.63 -16.48 4.74
CA TYR A 202 3.71 -17.49 4.27
C TYR A 202 4.36 -18.35 3.17
N PRO A 203 5.06 -19.44 3.55
CA PRO A 203 5.74 -20.30 2.59
C PRO A 203 4.82 -21.33 1.95
N GLY A 204 5.03 -21.58 0.66
CA GLY A 204 4.33 -22.63 -0.08
C GLY A 204 4.86 -22.81 -1.49
N SER A 205 4.47 -23.91 -2.15
CA SER A 205 4.79 -24.11 -3.58
C SER A 205 3.87 -23.32 -4.52
N PHE A 206 2.68 -22.92 -4.03
CA PHE A 206 1.69 -22.10 -4.73
C PHE A 206 1.46 -22.46 -6.22
N ASN A 207 1.39 -23.76 -6.53
CA ASN A 207 1.27 -24.27 -7.90
C ASN A 207 -0.08 -24.94 -8.21
N PRO A 208 -1.16 -24.19 -8.52
CA PRO A 208 -1.24 -22.72 -8.60
C PRO A 208 -1.65 -22.09 -7.26
N PHE A 209 -1.46 -20.77 -7.14
CA PHE A 209 -2.07 -19.95 -6.08
C PHE A 209 -3.59 -19.92 -6.29
N HIS A 210 -4.35 -20.16 -5.23
CA HIS A 210 -5.78 -20.46 -5.32
C HIS A 210 -6.55 -19.79 -4.17
N VAL A 211 -7.88 -19.81 -4.25
CA VAL A 211 -8.77 -19.14 -3.29
C VAL A 211 -8.54 -19.55 -1.83
N GLY A 212 -8.20 -20.82 -1.57
CA GLY A 212 -7.77 -21.27 -0.23
C GLY A 212 -6.49 -20.59 0.27
N HIS A 213 -5.47 -20.43 -0.59
CA HIS A 213 -4.25 -19.71 -0.22
C HIS A 213 -4.54 -18.22 0.05
N LEU A 214 -5.37 -17.60 -0.79
CA LEU A 214 -5.81 -16.21 -0.59
C LEU A 214 -6.54 -16.03 0.74
N SER A 215 -7.42 -16.96 1.10
CA SER A 215 -8.14 -16.91 2.38
C SER A 215 -7.19 -16.91 3.58
N ILE A 216 -6.12 -17.71 3.55
CA ILE A 216 -5.11 -17.73 4.62
C ILE A 216 -4.32 -16.41 4.65
N LEU A 217 -3.93 -15.91 3.47
CA LEU A 217 -3.24 -14.62 3.36
C LEU A 217 -4.08 -13.49 3.97
N GLN A 218 -5.38 -13.44 3.67
CA GLN A 218 -6.30 -12.43 4.20
C GLN A 218 -6.48 -12.49 5.73
N GLU A 219 -6.48 -13.68 6.33
CA GLU A 219 -6.51 -13.81 7.79
C GLU A 219 -5.16 -13.43 8.41
N ALA A 220 -4.05 -13.81 7.79
CA ALA A 220 -2.71 -13.42 8.23
C ALA A 220 -2.53 -11.89 8.20
N GLU A 221 -3.03 -11.21 7.17
CA GLU A 221 -3.01 -9.76 7.03
C GLU A 221 -3.73 -9.00 8.16
N LYS A 222 -4.62 -9.67 8.92
CA LYS A 222 -5.24 -9.08 10.12
C LYS A 222 -4.39 -9.23 11.38
N MET A 223 -3.41 -10.14 11.36
CA MET A 223 -2.59 -10.51 12.51
C MET A 223 -1.17 -9.92 12.44
N PHE A 224 -0.68 -9.63 11.24
CA PHE A 224 0.66 -9.16 10.96
C PHE A 224 0.64 -7.78 10.32
N ASP A 225 1.65 -6.97 10.60
CA ASP A 225 1.83 -5.66 9.97
C ASP A 225 2.14 -5.81 8.46
N LYS A 226 2.75 -6.95 8.09
CA LYS A 226 3.09 -7.32 6.72
C LYS A 226 3.16 -8.83 6.56
N VAL A 227 2.76 -9.35 5.40
CA VAL A 227 2.89 -10.76 5.04
C VAL A 227 3.72 -10.92 3.77
N ILE A 228 4.75 -11.75 3.82
CA ILE A 228 5.60 -12.13 2.68
C ILE A 228 5.10 -13.47 2.15
N VAL A 229 4.78 -13.54 0.86
CA VAL A 229 4.44 -14.81 0.20
C VAL A 229 5.72 -15.42 -0.38
N ALA A 230 6.19 -16.50 0.24
CA ALA A 230 7.50 -17.09 -0.05
C ALA A 230 7.37 -18.42 -0.81
N ILE A 231 7.89 -18.48 -2.03
CA ILE A 231 7.87 -19.67 -2.87
C ILE A 231 9.14 -20.48 -2.65
N GLY A 232 9.01 -21.64 -2.01
CA GLY A 232 10.13 -22.57 -1.83
C GLY A 232 10.44 -23.30 -3.14
N ILE A 233 11.67 -23.14 -3.64
CA ILE A 233 12.19 -23.85 -4.82
C ILE A 233 12.70 -25.21 -4.37
N ASN A 234 12.18 -26.29 -4.94
CA ASN A 234 12.70 -27.63 -4.67
C ASN A 234 13.81 -27.95 -5.68
N PRO A 235 15.07 -28.15 -5.26
CA PRO A 235 16.19 -28.46 -6.16
C PRO A 235 15.97 -29.69 -7.04
N GLU A 236 15.19 -30.67 -6.58
CA GLU A 236 14.90 -31.91 -7.32
C GLU A 236 13.79 -31.75 -8.37
N LYS A 237 13.01 -30.66 -8.32
CA LYS A 237 11.98 -30.36 -9.32
C LYS A 237 12.55 -29.37 -10.35
N HIS A 238 12.46 -29.72 -11.63
CA HIS A 238 13.06 -28.95 -12.73
C HIS A 238 12.81 -27.43 -12.62
N SER A 239 13.91 -26.67 -12.61
CA SER A 239 14.01 -25.23 -12.33
C SER A 239 13.18 -24.29 -13.23
N GLY A 240 12.70 -24.75 -14.38
CA GLY A 240 11.85 -23.95 -15.29
C GLY A 240 10.40 -23.78 -14.81
N ILE A 241 9.90 -24.67 -13.94
CA ILE A 241 8.51 -24.62 -13.44
C ILE A 241 8.35 -23.48 -12.41
N ASP A 242 9.38 -23.23 -11.60
CA ASP A 242 9.29 -22.32 -10.45
C ASP A 242 9.32 -20.83 -10.84
N HIS A 243 10.10 -20.44 -11.85
CA HIS A 243 10.07 -19.06 -12.38
C HIS A 243 8.70 -18.67 -12.93
N ASN A 244 8.02 -19.61 -13.59
CA ASN A 244 6.67 -19.40 -14.10
C ASN A 244 5.66 -19.24 -12.96
N ILE A 245 5.84 -19.96 -11.85
CA ILE A 245 4.97 -19.83 -10.66
C ILE A 245 5.18 -18.46 -10.01
N LEU A 246 6.43 -18.05 -9.75
CA LEU A 246 6.73 -16.75 -9.14
C LEU A 246 6.07 -15.60 -9.89
N GLN A 247 6.21 -15.58 -11.21
CA GLN A 247 5.62 -14.54 -12.05
C GLN A 247 4.09 -14.53 -11.96
N LYS A 248 3.44 -15.70 -12.02
CA LYS A 248 1.98 -15.82 -11.89
C LYS A 248 1.47 -15.37 -10.52
N VAL A 249 2.21 -15.66 -9.45
CA VAL A 249 1.84 -15.20 -8.10
C VAL A 249 2.01 -13.69 -7.99
N LYS A 250 3.07 -13.10 -8.56
CA LYS A 250 3.25 -11.64 -8.63
C LYS A 250 2.15 -10.94 -9.44
N GLU A 251 1.67 -11.54 -10.52
CA GLU A 251 0.53 -11.01 -11.28
C GLU A 251 -0.77 -11.09 -10.49
N THR A 252 -0.92 -12.14 -9.66
CA THR A 252 -2.07 -12.31 -8.77
C THR A 252 -2.00 -11.34 -7.58
N LEU A 253 -0.81 -11.07 -7.06
CA LEU A 253 -0.54 -10.27 -5.86
C LEU A 253 0.41 -9.09 -6.18
N PRO A 254 0.02 -8.15 -7.06
CA PRO A 254 0.94 -7.13 -7.60
C PRO A 254 1.43 -6.10 -6.56
N TYR A 255 0.77 -6.05 -5.40
CA TYR A 255 1.04 -5.15 -4.28
C TYR A 255 1.52 -5.87 -3.02
N HIS A 256 1.93 -7.13 -3.13
CA HIS A 256 2.52 -7.91 -2.05
C HIS A 256 3.99 -8.21 -2.32
N GLN A 257 4.77 -8.42 -1.26
CA GLN A 257 6.12 -8.96 -1.41
C GLN A 257 6.00 -10.45 -1.70
N VAL A 258 6.30 -10.82 -2.95
CA VAL A 258 6.35 -12.21 -3.40
C VAL A 258 7.77 -12.55 -3.80
N GLU A 259 8.37 -13.49 -3.10
CA GLU A 259 9.77 -13.90 -3.28
C GLU A 259 9.87 -15.41 -3.44
N SER A 260 10.98 -15.88 -3.99
CA SER A 260 11.33 -17.29 -3.98
C SER A 260 12.65 -17.49 -3.25
N PHE A 261 12.77 -18.58 -2.50
CA PHE A 261 13.97 -18.92 -1.75
C PHE A 261 14.41 -20.36 -2.09
N LYS A 262 15.71 -20.61 -1.97
CA LYS A 262 16.35 -21.91 -2.26
C LYS A 262 16.99 -22.56 -1.03
N THR A 263 17.14 -21.79 0.04
CA THR A 263 17.68 -22.19 1.34
C THR A 263 16.63 -22.93 2.17
N PHE A 264 17.00 -23.39 3.36
CA PHE A 264 15.99 -23.85 4.31
C PHE A 264 15.09 -22.70 4.75
N LEU A 265 13.84 -23.00 5.09
CA LEU A 265 12.88 -22.00 5.54
C LEU A 265 13.34 -21.24 6.79
N HIS A 266 14.06 -21.90 7.69
CA HIS A 266 14.59 -21.25 8.91
C HIS A 266 15.70 -20.25 8.57
N GLU A 267 16.60 -20.58 7.64
CA GLU A 267 17.67 -19.67 7.17
C GLU A 267 17.07 -18.44 6.47
N TYR A 268 16.06 -18.65 5.60
CA TYR A 268 15.34 -17.54 4.96
C TYR A 268 14.62 -16.66 6.00
N ALA A 269 14.02 -17.26 7.03
CA ALA A 269 13.36 -16.50 8.09
C ALA A 269 14.35 -15.70 8.93
N GLU A 270 15.53 -16.28 9.22
CA GLU A 270 16.61 -15.62 9.95
C GLU A 270 17.15 -14.41 9.18
N GLU A 271 17.33 -14.51 7.86
CA GLU A 271 17.73 -13.40 6.98
C GLU A 271 16.78 -12.19 7.14
N LYS A 272 15.48 -12.43 7.28
CA LYS A 272 14.46 -11.38 7.45
C LYS A 272 14.30 -10.89 8.89
N SER A 273 14.95 -11.52 9.87
CA SER A 273 14.73 -11.28 11.31
C SER A 273 15.53 -10.11 11.90
N ASN A 274 16.48 -9.53 11.14
CA ASN A 274 17.33 -8.44 11.61
C ASN A 274 16.50 -7.24 12.13
N ASP A 275 15.56 -6.77 11.30
CA ASP A 275 14.77 -5.56 11.56
C ASP A 275 13.31 -5.84 11.94
N ALA A 276 12.87 -7.10 11.94
CA ALA A 276 11.47 -7.46 12.12
C ALA A 276 11.27 -8.68 13.04
N ASP A 277 10.09 -8.78 13.64
CA ASP A 277 9.67 -9.98 14.36
C ASP A 277 9.03 -10.96 13.39
N ILE A 278 9.72 -12.07 13.12
CA ILE A 278 9.33 -13.04 12.08
C ILE A 278 8.50 -14.17 12.66
N THR A 279 7.40 -14.48 11.98
CA THR A 279 6.57 -15.65 12.27
C THR A 279 6.25 -16.40 10.98
N ILE A 280 6.47 -17.71 10.96
CA ILE A 280 6.04 -18.57 9.85
C ILE A 280 4.53 -18.79 9.93
N ILE A 281 3.84 -18.60 8.81
CA ILE A 281 2.41 -18.86 8.66
C ILE A 281 2.23 -20.16 7.90
N ARG A 282 1.49 -21.10 8.47
CA ARG A 282 1.10 -22.33 7.80
C ARG A 282 -0.42 -22.47 7.78
N GLY A 283 -0.95 -22.95 6.66
CA GLY A 283 -2.35 -23.33 6.55
C GLY A 283 -2.54 -24.80 6.87
N PHE A 284 -3.63 -25.15 7.53
CA PHE A 284 -4.09 -26.55 7.63
C PHE A 284 -5.54 -26.64 7.18
N ARG A 285 -5.89 -27.69 6.44
CA ARG A 285 -7.27 -27.88 5.92
C ARG A 285 -7.98 -29.08 6.55
N SER A 286 -7.21 -30.00 7.13
CA SER A 286 -7.73 -31.21 7.76
C SER A 286 -6.81 -31.63 8.91
N GLY A 287 -7.28 -32.54 9.77
CA GLY A 287 -6.45 -33.09 10.85
C GLY A 287 -5.15 -33.71 10.36
N TYR A 288 -5.15 -34.34 9.17
CA TYR A 288 -3.94 -34.94 8.58
C TYR A 288 -2.89 -33.91 8.15
N ASP A 289 -3.31 -32.72 7.71
CA ASP A 289 -2.37 -31.63 7.41
C ASP A 289 -1.68 -31.17 8.71
N ILE A 290 -2.38 -31.19 9.85
CA ILE A 290 -1.82 -30.74 11.14
C ILE A 290 -0.67 -31.64 11.59
N ASP A 291 -0.82 -32.96 11.57
CA ASP A 291 0.23 -33.88 12.05
C ASP A 291 1.53 -33.75 11.24
N TYR A 292 1.40 -33.60 9.91
CA TYR A 292 2.53 -33.36 9.03
C TYR A 292 3.22 -32.02 9.36
N GLU A 293 2.45 -30.95 9.57
CA GLU A 293 3.01 -29.65 9.88
C GLU A 293 3.60 -29.56 11.29
N LEU A 294 3.04 -30.27 12.28
CA LEU A 294 3.61 -30.38 13.63
C LEU A 294 4.97 -31.10 13.59
N THR A 295 5.11 -32.10 12.72
CA THR A 295 6.39 -32.77 12.48
C THR A 295 7.41 -31.81 11.87
N ASN A 296 7.03 -31.04 10.84
CA ASN A 296 7.90 -30.01 10.27
C ASN A 296 8.29 -28.93 11.29
N LEU A 297 7.35 -28.54 12.15
CA LEU A 297 7.61 -27.58 13.22
C LEU A 297 8.64 -28.11 14.22
N ALA A 298 8.61 -29.42 14.55
CA ALA A 298 9.62 -30.03 15.41
C ALA A 298 11.02 -29.91 14.80
N PHE A 299 11.18 -30.28 13.52
CA PHE A 299 12.46 -30.12 12.82
C PHE A 299 12.95 -28.67 12.77
N ILE A 300 12.04 -27.72 12.49
CA ILE A 300 12.39 -26.30 12.48
C ILE A 300 12.85 -25.83 13.86
N ARG A 301 12.20 -26.28 14.95
CA ARG A 301 12.58 -25.93 16.32
C ARG A 301 13.93 -26.54 16.74
N ASP A 302 14.27 -27.72 16.23
CA ASP A 302 15.58 -28.33 16.45
C ASP A 302 16.71 -27.49 15.81
N MET A 303 16.43 -26.87 14.66
CA MET A 303 17.39 -26.03 13.93
C MET A 303 17.41 -24.57 14.41
N SER A 304 16.25 -24.01 14.74
CA SER A 304 16.07 -22.61 15.15
C SER A 304 15.00 -22.50 16.23
N LYS A 305 15.45 -22.44 17.49
CA LYS A 305 14.56 -22.49 18.68
C LYS A 305 13.65 -21.27 18.82
N ASP A 306 14.07 -20.13 18.28
CA ASP A 306 13.35 -18.86 18.44
C ASP A 306 12.35 -18.60 17.30
N LEU A 307 12.31 -19.44 16.26
CA LEU A 307 11.42 -19.23 15.13
C LEU A 307 9.96 -19.55 15.51
N LYS A 308 9.12 -18.51 15.46
CA LYS A 308 7.69 -18.61 15.73
C LYS A 308 6.97 -19.21 14.53
N MET A 309 5.95 -20.04 14.79
CA MET A 309 5.05 -20.54 13.75
C MET A 309 3.60 -20.42 14.23
N VAL A 310 2.73 -19.98 13.33
CA VAL A 310 1.28 -19.91 13.53
C VAL A 310 0.55 -20.72 12.47
N PHE A 311 -0.52 -21.39 12.90
CA PHE A 311 -1.40 -22.17 12.05
C PHE A 311 -2.72 -21.42 11.85
N ILE A 312 -3.11 -21.22 10.59
CA ILE A 312 -4.33 -20.52 10.21
C ILE A 312 -5.23 -21.48 9.43
N ALA A 313 -6.45 -21.68 9.90
CA ALA A 313 -7.46 -22.42 9.15
C ALA A 313 -8.04 -21.52 8.03
N PRO A 314 -8.20 -22.02 6.80
CA PRO A 314 -8.90 -21.27 5.76
C PRO A 314 -10.39 -21.13 6.10
N GLN A 315 -11.10 -20.27 5.38
CA GLN A 315 -12.56 -20.25 5.44
C GLN A 315 -13.13 -21.61 5.02
N LYS A 316 -14.06 -22.16 5.82
CA LYS A 316 -14.69 -23.49 5.65
C LYS A 316 -15.12 -23.84 4.22
N LYS A 317 -15.54 -22.84 3.44
CA LYS A 317 -15.94 -23.00 2.04
C LYS A 317 -14.80 -23.43 1.10
N PHE A 318 -13.54 -23.33 1.53
CA PHE A 318 -12.35 -23.64 0.74
C PHE A 318 -11.56 -24.85 1.25
N ASP A 319 -12.04 -25.56 2.28
CA ASP A 319 -11.33 -26.70 2.90
C ASP A 319 -10.99 -27.81 1.89
N HIS A 320 -11.87 -28.01 0.91
CA HIS A 320 -11.72 -29.02 -0.15
C HIS A 320 -10.75 -28.61 -1.27
N VAL A 321 -10.29 -27.36 -1.30
CA VAL A 321 -9.47 -26.82 -2.40
C VAL A 321 -7.99 -27.15 -2.16
N SER A 322 -7.35 -27.75 -3.15
CA SER A 322 -5.91 -28.01 -3.14
C SER A 322 -5.29 -27.78 -4.51
N SER A 323 -4.04 -27.32 -4.54
CA SER A 323 -3.28 -27.24 -5.78
C SER A 323 -3.25 -28.57 -6.55
N SER A 324 -3.15 -29.71 -5.86
CA SER A 324 -3.18 -31.04 -6.48
C SER A 324 -4.53 -31.35 -7.13
N ALA A 325 -5.64 -31.08 -6.44
CA ALA A 325 -6.99 -31.25 -6.99
C ALA A 325 -7.23 -30.33 -8.20
N ILE A 326 -6.77 -29.07 -8.14
CA ILE A 326 -6.88 -28.12 -9.25
C ILE A 326 -6.09 -28.61 -10.46
N ARG A 327 -4.87 -29.13 -10.27
CA ARG A 327 -4.07 -29.72 -11.37
C ARG A 327 -4.76 -30.93 -11.99
N LEU A 328 -5.38 -31.80 -11.17
CA LEU A 328 -6.17 -32.92 -11.66
C LEU A 328 -7.37 -32.44 -12.49
N ILE A 329 -8.17 -31.50 -11.98
CA ILE A 329 -9.31 -30.93 -12.72
C ILE A 329 -8.85 -30.29 -14.02
N LYS A 330 -7.71 -29.58 -14.02
CA LYS A 330 -7.16 -28.92 -15.21
C LYS A 330 -6.85 -29.90 -16.34
N ASN A 331 -6.44 -31.13 -16.02
CA ASN A 331 -6.20 -32.17 -17.05
C ASN A 331 -7.48 -32.57 -17.79
N PHE A 332 -8.66 -32.38 -17.19
CA PHE A 332 -9.95 -32.67 -17.82
C PHE A 332 -10.68 -31.42 -18.33
N SER A 333 -10.59 -30.30 -17.62
CA SER A 333 -11.26 -29.05 -17.97
C SER A 333 -10.53 -27.82 -17.42
N GLU A 334 -9.90 -27.06 -18.31
CA GLU A 334 -9.25 -25.80 -17.95
C GLU A 334 -10.27 -24.80 -17.40
N LYS A 335 -11.46 -24.69 -18.01
CA LYS A 335 -12.53 -23.78 -17.59
C LYS A 335 -12.96 -24.04 -16.14
N GLN A 336 -13.13 -25.30 -15.75
CA GLN A 336 -13.51 -25.63 -14.36
C GLN A 336 -12.37 -25.36 -13.37
N SER A 337 -11.11 -25.61 -13.77
CA SER A 337 -9.96 -25.34 -12.91
C SER A 337 -9.80 -23.86 -12.55
N LYS A 338 -10.13 -22.95 -13.50
CA LYS A 338 -10.03 -21.48 -13.33
C LYS A 338 -10.97 -20.92 -12.27
N ILE A 339 -12.01 -21.64 -11.87
CA ILE A 339 -12.94 -21.22 -10.81
C ILE A 339 -12.22 -21.09 -9.45
N TYR A 340 -11.19 -21.90 -9.23
CA TYR A 340 -10.47 -21.98 -7.96
C TYR A 340 -9.15 -21.19 -7.96
N VAL A 341 -8.65 -20.80 -9.13
CA VAL A 341 -7.46 -19.95 -9.25
C VAL A 341 -7.84 -18.53 -8.84
N SER A 342 -7.03 -17.93 -7.97
CA SER A 342 -7.31 -16.57 -7.53
C SER A 342 -7.17 -15.59 -8.70
N LYS A 343 -8.10 -14.63 -8.79
CA LYS A 343 -7.92 -13.46 -9.63
C LYS A 343 -6.93 -12.49 -8.96
N VAL A 344 -6.56 -11.43 -9.69
CA VAL A 344 -5.77 -10.31 -9.14
C VAL A 344 -6.42 -9.83 -7.85
N TYR A 345 -5.65 -9.88 -6.77
CA TYR A 345 -6.07 -9.46 -5.45
C TYR A 345 -5.43 -8.11 -5.12
N TYR A 346 -6.26 -7.22 -4.61
CA TYR A 346 -5.84 -5.97 -4.02
C TYR A 346 -6.06 -6.09 -2.51
N PRO A 347 -5.04 -5.83 -1.68
CA PRO A 347 -5.16 -5.98 -0.25
C PRO A 347 -6.30 -5.07 0.27
N TYR A 348 -7.15 -5.61 1.16
CA TYR A 348 -8.24 -4.90 1.84
C TYR A 348 -9.34 -4.30 0.93
N SER A 349 -9.49 -4.81 -0.31
CA SER A 349 -10.56 -4.46 -1.26
C SER A 349 -11.92 -5.09 -0.96
#